data_AF-D4P3J3-F1
#
_entry.id   AF-D4P3J3-F1
#
_cell.length_a   1.000
_cell.length_b   1.000
_cell.length_c   1.000
_cell.angle_alpha   90.00
_cell.angle_beta   90.00
_cell.angle_gamma   90.00
#
_symmetry.space_group_name_H-M   'P 1'
#
loop_
_entity.id
_entity.type
_entity.pdbx_description
1 polymer ?
#
loop_
_entity_poly.entity_id
_entity_poly.type
_entity_poly.pdbx_seq_one_letter_code
_entity_poly.pdbx_strand_id
1 'polypeptide(L)'
;YTTENLRALMNLWEKYGSGVTNMHGSTGDMIFLGTRTENLEPLFWDLTHDLKQDLGGSGSNLRTPSCCLGDSRCEWACYDAQEMCNSLTQRYQDELHR
;
A
#
# COMPACT_ATOMS: atom_id res chain seq x y z
N TYR A 1 -7.42 8.21 -2.11
CA TYR A 1 -7.15 8.60 -0.70
C TYR A 1 -8.19 9.57 -0.20
N THR A 2 -8.54 9.49 1.08
CA THR A 2 -9.24 10.55 1.84
C THR A 2 -8.26 11.17 2.84
N THR A 3 -8.53 12.40 3.31
CA THR A 3 -7.64 13.04 4.29
C THR A 3 -7.64 12.33 5.65
N GLU A 4 -8.75 11.72 6.03
CA GLU A 4 -8.87 10.87 7.22
C GLU A 4 -7.92 9.68 7.17
N ASN A 5 -7.95 8.91 6.06
CA ASN A 5 -7.08 7.74 5.88
C ASN A 5 -5.60 8.13 5.88
N LEU A 6 -5.22 9.20 5.18
CA LEU A 6 -3.82 9.65 5.15
C LEU A 6 -3.34 10.12 6.54
N ARG A 7 -4.16 10.87 7.28
CA ARG A 7 -3.81 11.29 8.64
C ARG A 7 -3.65 10.09 9.57
N ALA A 8 -4.49 9.08 9.45
CA ALA A 8 -4.37 7.86 10.24
C ALA A 8 -3.04 7.13 9.97
N LEU A 9 -2.65 7.01 8.69
CA LEU A 9 -1.35 6.43 8.30
C LEU A 9 -0.17 7.26 8.81
N MET A 10 -0.25 8.59 8.78
CA MET A 10 0.81 9.45 9.30
C MET A 10 0.92 9.36 10.84
N ASN A 11 -0.20 9.31 11.57
CA ASN A 11 -0.19 9.12 13.03
C ASN A 11 0.46 7.78 13.40
N LEU A 12 0.18 6.72 12.62
CA LEU A 12 0.80 5.42 12.81
C LEU A 12 2.31 5.49 12.55
N TRP A 13 2.73 6.16 11.48
CA TRP A 13 4.14 6.28 11.14
C TRP A 13 4.93 7.19 12.08
N GLU A 14 4.32 8.23 12.63
CA GLU A 14 4.91 9.05 13.69
C GLU A 14 5.12 8.25 14.98
N LYS A 15 4.20 7.33 15.32
CA LYS A 15 4.30 6.46 16.49
C LYS A 15 5.46 5.46 16.39
N TYR A 16 5.72 4.91 15.20
CA TYR A 16 6.62 3.77 15.04
C TYR A 16 7.87 4.05 14.19
N GLY A 17 7.93 5.15 13.47
CA GLY A 17 8.94 5.38 12.44
C GLY A 17 9.61 6.74 12.51
N SER A 18 10.24 7.13 11.42
CA SER A 18 10.98 8.38 11.28
C SER A 18 10.10 9.60 10.99
N GLY A 19 8.83 9.39 10.62
CA GLY A 19 7.96 10.43 10.06
C GLY A 19 8.27 10.80 8.60
N VAL A 20 9.27 10.17 7.97
CA VAL A 20 9.65 10.42 6.57
C VAL A 20 9.00 9.38 5.66
N THR A 21 8.45 9.82 4.53
CA THR A 21 7.78 8.92 3.57
C THR A 21 8.14 9.24 2.13
N ASN A 22 8.13 8.23 1.26
CA ASN A 22 8.00 8.47 -0.19
C ASN A 22 6.54 8.26 -0.61
N MET A 23 6.00 9.23 -1.33
CA MET A 23 4.64 9.24 -1.86
C MET A 23 4.72 9.38 -3.38
N HIS A 24 4.97 8.32 -4.16
CA HIS A 24 5.03 6.88 -3.81
C HIS A 24 6.38 6.26 -4.20
N GLY A 25 6.59 4.99 -3.88
CA GLY A 25 7.61 4.17 -4.54
C GLY A 25 7.28 3.96 -6.02
N SER A 26 8.29 3.72 -6.86
CA SER A 26 8.11 3.63 -8.32
C SER A 26 7.16 2.51 -8.77
N THR A 27 7.03 1.44 -7.97
CA THR A 27 6.09 0.34 -8.24
C THR A 27 4.64 0.73 -7.92
N GLY A 28 4.42 1.61 -6.93
CA GLY A 28 3.10 2.05 -6.49
C GLY A 28 2.91 2.09 -4.96
N ASP A 29 3.82 1.52 -4.17
CA ASP A 29 3.69 1.43 -2.71
C ASP A 29 3.83 2.80 -2.00
N MET A 30 3.14 2.97 -0.87
CA MET A 30 3.48 4.01 0.09
C MET A 30 4.71 3.56 0.88
N ILE A 31 5.75 4.39 0.96
CA ILE A 31 7.00 4.01 1.62
C ILE A 31 7.11 4.71 2.97
N PHE A 32 7.14 3.92 4.04
CA PHE A 32 7.51 4.36 5.38
C PHE A 32 9.04 4.24 5.56
N LEU A 33 9.74 5.38 5.47
CA LEU A 33 11.18 5.41 5.29
C LEU A 33 11.94 5.47 6.62
N GLY A 34 12.25 4.30 7.18
CA GLY A 34 13.14 4.17 8.33
C GLY A 34 12.40 3.97 9.65
N THR A 35 12.55 2.77 10.20
CA THR A 35 12.16 2.39 11.56
C THR A 35 13.18 1.40 12.12
N ARG A 36 13.01 0.97 13.37
CA ARG A 36 13.82 -0.07 14.01
C ARG A 36 13.09 -1.40 13.99
N THR A 37 13.84 -2.50 14.08
CA THR A 37 13.32 -3.87 13.98
C THR A 37 12.22 -4.15 15.01
N GLU A 38 12.38 -3.66 16.24
CA GLU A 38 11.41 -3.85 17.33
C GLU A 38 10.03 -3.23 17.06
N ASN A 39 9.92 -2.30 16.10
CA ASN A 39 8.68 -1.62 15.75
C ASN A 39 7.93 -2.27 14.59
N LEU A 40 8.51 -3.27 13.90
CA LEU A 40 7.92 -3.84 12.69
C LEU A 40 6.59 -4.56 12.97
N GLU A 41 6.59 -5.50 13.91
CA GLU A 41 5.38 -6.27 14.27
C GLU A 41 4.28 -5.40 14.92
N PRO A 42 4.58 -4.49 15.88
CA PRO A 42 3.57 -3.58 16.42
C PRO A 42 2.96 -2.66 15.36
N LEU A 43 3.77 -2.14 14.44
CA LEU A 43 3.28 -1.34 13.33
C LEU A 43 2.35 -2.14 12.42
N PHE A 44 2.74 -3.38 12.08
CA PHE A 44 1.94 -4.23 11.20
C PHE A 44 0.61 -4.63 11.85
N TRP A 45 0.62 -4.90 13.16
CA TRP A 45 -0.59 -5.19 13.92
C TRP A 45 -1.58 -4.02 13.86
N ASP A 46 -1.15 -2.81 14.21
CA ASP A 46 -2.01 -1.62 14.19
C ASP A 46 -2.46 -1.28 12.76
N LEU A 47 -1.60 -1.44 11.75
CA LEU A 47 -1.93 -1.23 10.34
C LEU A 47 -3.08 -2.15 9.88
N THR A 48 -3.02 -3.44 10.22
CA THR A 48 -4.01 -4.45 9.82
C THR A 48 -5.28 -4.42 10.67
N HIS A 49 -5.15 -4.24 11.99
CA HIS A 49 -6.29 -4.32 12.92
C HIS A 49 -7.08 -3.02 12.94
N ASP A 50 -6.42 -1.87 12.95
CA ASP A 50 -7.08 -0.58 13.09
C ASP A 50 -7.38 0.06 11.73
N LEU A 51 -6.44 -0.03 10.77
CA LEU A 51 -6.58 0.67 9.47
C LEU A 51 -7.03 -0.23 8.31
N LYS A 52 -7.09 -1.55 8.52
CA LYS A 52 -7.44 -2.55 7.48
C LYS A 52 -6.61 -2.39 6.22
N GLN A 53 -5.33 -2.03 6.39
CA GLN A 53 -4.34 -1.96 5.32
C GLN A 53 -3.36 -3.13 5.46
N ASP A 54 -2.71 -3.49 4.36
CA ASP A 54 -1.70 -4.55 4.33
C ASP A 54 -0.37 -4.02 3.77
N LEU A 55 0.68 -4.84 3.85
CA LEU A 55 1.98 -4.55 3.27
C LEU A 55 2.00 -4.78 1.76
N GLY A 56 2.94 -4.12 1.09
CA GLY A 56 3.28 -4.39 -0.31
C GLY A 56 4.29 -5.53 -0.46
N GLY A 57 4.57 -5.93 -1.71
CA GLY A 57 5.48 -7.03 -2.03
C GLY A 57 6.94 -6.61 -2.19
N SER A 58 7.88 -7.42 -1.68
CA SER A 58 9.33 -7.27 -1.91
C SER A 58 10.04 -8.62 -1.92
N GLY A 59 11.16 -8.74 -2.65
CA GLY A 59 11.89 -10.02 -2.78
C GLY A 59 11.54 -10.78 -4.07
N SER A 60 11.72 -12.10 -4.08
CA SER A 60 11.52 -12.93 -5.29
C SER A 60 10.07 -13.43 -5.40
N ASN A 61 9.13 -12.48 -5.45
CA ASN A 61 7.69 -12.72 -5.39
C ASN A 61 6.91 -11.78 -6.33
N LEU A 62 5.58 -11.91 -6.35
CA LEU A 62 4.72 -10.95 -7.05
C LEU A 62 4.83 -9.59 -6.34
N ARG A 63 5.13 -8.53 -7.09
CA ARG A 63 5.19 -7.17 -6.52
C ARG A 63 3.83 -6.51 -6.58
N THR A 64 3.64 -5.46 -5.77
CA THR A 64 2.41 -4.66 -5.73
C THR A 64 2.00 -4.22 -7.13
N PRO A 65 0.88 -4.72 -7.67
CA PRO A 65 0.36 -4.26 -8.94
C PRO A 65 -0.03 -2.78 -8.87
N SER A 66 0.18 -2.06 -9.97
CA SER A 66 -0.28 -0.69 -10.14
C SER A 66 -0.91 -0.50 -11.52
N CYS A 67 -1.75 0.52 -11.64
CA CYS A 67 -2.47 0.84 -12.87
C CYS A 67 -2.56 2.35 -13.08
N CYS A 68 -2.93 2.76 -14.30
CA CYS A 68 -3.34 4.13 -14.56
C CYS A 68 -4.70 4.41 -13.89
N LEU A 69 -5.13 5.67 -13.95
CA LEU A 69 -6.40 6.07 -13.35
C LEU A 69 -7.65 5.44 -14.00
N GLY A 70 -7.53 4.78 -15.15
CA GLY A 70 -8.63 4.04 -15.77
C GLY A 70 -9.84 4.91 -16.11
N ASP A 71 -11.02 4.30 -16.06
CA ASP A 71 -12.31 4.96 -16.34
C ASP A 71 -12.78 5.90 -15.22
N SER A 72 -12.09 5.94 -14.06
CA SER A 72 -12.41 6.91 -12.99
C SER A 72 -12.33 8.37 -13.45
N ARG A 73 -11.47 8.66 -14.44
CA ARG A 73 -11.32 10.02 -15.00
C ARG A 73 -10.65 10.07 -16.39
N CYS A 74 -10.69 9.00 -17.18
CA CYS A 74 -10.19 8.99 -18.56
C CYS A 74 -11.23 8.37 -19.48
N GLU A 75 -11.66 9.13 -20.49
CA GLU A 75 -12.60 8.70 -21.52
C GLU A 75 -12.01 7.73 -22.55
N TRP A 76 -10.70 7.48 -22.49
CA TRP A 76 -10.00 6.51 -23.36
C TRP A 76 -9.74 5.16 -22.68
N ALA A 77 -10.28 4.94 -21.48
CA ALA A 77 -10.19 3.65 -20.82
C ALA A 77 -11.01 2.60 -21.59
N CYS A 78 -10.35 1.53 -22.04
CA CYS A 78 -11.00 0.44 -22.77
C CYS A 78 -11.58 -0.64 -21.84
N TYR A 79 -11.24 -0.61 -20.55
CA TYR A 79 -11.72 -1.50 -19.49
C TYR A 79 -11.45 -0.86 -18.12
N ASP A 80 -12.05 -1.41 -17.07
CA ASP A 80 -11.84 -0.98 -15.69
C ASP A 80 -10.45 -1.45 -15.18
N ALA A 81 -9.45 -0.59 -15.36
CA ALA A 81 -8.07 -0.87 -14.98
C ALA A 81 -7.90 -0.96 -13.46
N GLN A 82 -8.68 -0.22 -12.69
CA GLN A 82 -8.57 -0.16 -11.23
C GLN A 82 -9.15 -1.42 -10.60
N GLU A 83 -10.32 -1.88 -11.09
CA GLU A 83 -10.92 -3.12 -10.64
C GLU A 83 -10.05 -4.32 -11.00
N MET A 84 -9.51 -4.39 -12.21
CA MET A 84 -8.56 -5.46 -12.57
C MET A 84 -7.33 -5.45 -11.67
N CYS A 85 -6.74 -4.28 -11.42
CA CYS A 85 -5.58 -4.14 -10.54
C CYS A 85 -5.91 -4.64 -9.12
N ASN A 86 -7.02 -4.19 -8.53
CA ASN A 86 -7.44 -4.60 -7.20
C ASN A 86 -7.77 -6.10 -7.13
N SER A 87 -8.57 -6.60 -8.07
CA SER A 87 -8.97 -8.01 -8.14
C SER A 87 -7.76 -8.95 -8.23
N LEU A 88 -6.76 -8.63 -9.06
CA LEU A 88 -5.53 -9.44 -9.16
C LEU A 88 -4.67 -9.35 -7.90
N THR A 89 -4.53 -8.16 -7.31
CA THR A 89 -3.82 -7.99 -6.04
C THR A 89 -4.43 -8.86 -4.94
N GLN A 90 -5.76 -8.91 -4.84
CA GLN A 90 -6.46 -9.73 -3.85
C GLN A 90 -6.42 -11.22 -4.18
N ARG A 91 -6.49 -11.58 -5.47
CA ARG A 91 -6.47 -12.97 -5.92
C ARG A 91 -5.14 -13.66 -5.65
N TYR A 92 -4.03 -12.93 -5.73
CA TYR A 92 -2.67 -13.44 -5.63
C TYR A 92 -1.92 -12.92 -4.39
N GLN A 93 -2.64 -12.76 -3.27
CA GLN A 93 -2.05 -12.32 -2.00
C GLN A 93 -0.94 -13.26 -1.50
N ASP A 94 -1.11 -14.58 -1.64
CA ASP A 94 -0.09 -15.55 -1.23
C ASP A 94 1.20 -15.38 -2.04
N GLU A 95 1.08 -15.20 -3.36
CA GLU A 95 2.23 -14.97 -4.23
C GLU A 95 2.90 -13.61 -4.03
N LEU A 96 2.19 -12.63 -3.45
CA LEU A 96 2.72 -11.30 -3.13
C LEU A 96 3.51 -11.30 -1.81
N HIS A 97 3.07 -12.10 -0.84
CA HIS A 97 3.66 -12.16 0.51
C HIS A 97 4.66 -13.32 0.70
N ARG A 98 5.11 -13.95 -0.39
CA ARG A 98 5.99 -15.14 -0.36
C ARG A 98 7.48 -14.84 -0.29
#